data_AF-A0A918J8P1-F1
#
_entry.id   AF-A0A918J8P1-F1
#
_cell.length_a   1.000
_cell.length_b   1.000
_cell.length_c   1.000
_cell.angle_alpha   90.00
_cell.angle_beta   90.00
_cell.angle_gamma   90.00
#
_symmetry.space_group_name_H-M   'P 1'
#
loop_
_entity.id
_entity.type
_entity.pdbx_description
1 polymer ?
#
loop_
_entity_poly.entity_id
_entity_poly.type
_entity_poly.pdbx_seq_one_letter_code
_entity_poly.pdbx_strand_id
1 'polypeptide(L)'
;MRGLTEAGSEGIRGSTQAVIAVGVAFAAIALFVAACGTGGTGARDEGPAHASAGAGAIASPSPSPTTGNRQVDAVSLIKKDPTVSSTVKRELKPCSGDDYPIEVTYGDLTGGSVSDVLINVSACSDWVGVGTYVYRDVGGTYENVFKAEDSPVFSEIDGTDLTVTKQVYDTDDQVFNPSRETVITYRWKAGRFTEWNRHDTYYSRSGGDATPVPDG
;
A
#
# COMPACT_ATOMS: atom_id res chain seq x y z
N MET A 1 -53.57 -50.30 -43.64
CA MET A 1 -54.56 -49.28 -43.25
C MET A 1 -54.59 -49.20 -41.73
N ARG A 2 -54.75 -47.99 -41.18
CA ARG A 2 -54.79 -47.69 -39.73
C ARG A 2 -56.09 -48.17 -39.08
N GLY A 3 -56.04 -48.39 -37.75
CA GLY A 3 -57.17 -48.27 -36.83
C GLY A 3 -57.55 -49.58 -36.13
N LEU A 4 -57.92 -49.66 -34.84
CA LEU A 4 -58.35 -48.68 -33.82
C LEU A 4 -58.21 -49.32 -32.40
N THR A 5 -58.07 -48.46 -31.37
CA THR A 5 -58.61 -48.44 -29.97
C THR A 5 -59.39 -49.68 -29.47
N GLU A 6 -59.44 -50.12 -28.21
CA GLU A 6 -59.05 -49.71 -26.84
C GLU A 6 -59.36 -50.89 -25.89
N ALA A 7 -58.77 -50.96 -24.68
CA ALA A 7 -59.34 -51.47 -23.40
C ALA A 7 -58.24 -52.02 -22.47
N GLY A 8 -58.17 -51.50 -21.24
CA GLY A 8 -57.13 -51.78 -20.25
C GLY A 8 -57.38 -52.97 -19.31
N SER A 9 -56.49 -53.11 -18.33
CA SER A 9 -56.71 -53.87 -17.09
C SER A 9 -55.69 -53.46 -16.01
N GLU A 10 -56.18 -53.48 -14.76
CA GLU A 10 -55.52 -53.35 -13.44
C GLU A 10 -54.09 -53.92 -13.36
N GLY A 11 -53.11 -53.39 -12.61
CA GLY A 11 -53.14 -52.84 -11.25
C GLY A 11 -52.48 -53.87 -10.30
N ILE A 12 -51.33 -53.55 -9.68
CA ILE A 12 -50.85 -54.15 -8.41
C ILE A 12 -49.81 -53.21 -7.78
N ARG A 13 -50.04 -52.93 -6.50
CA ARG A 13 -49.22 -52.16 -5.55
C ARG A 13 -48.26 -53.13 -4.84
N GLY A 14 -47.00 -52.76 -4.69
CA GLY A 14 -46.03 -53.54 -3.90
C GLY A 14 -44.82 -52.71 -3.49
N SER A 15 -44.87 -52.15 -2.29
CA SER A 15 -43.76 -51.53 -1.57
C SER A 15 -42.90 -52.58 -0.89
N THR A 16 -41.59 -52.61 -1.12
CA THR A 16 -40.63 -53.16 -0.14
C THR A 16 -39.32 -52.37 -0.22
N GLN A 17 -39.01 -51.62 0.85
CA GLN A 17 -37.69 -51.08 1.12
C GLN A 17 -36.71 -52.20 1.49
N ALA A 18 -35.42 -51.91 1.25
CA ALA A 18 -34.25 -52.44 1.94
C ALA A 18 -33.68 -53.80 1.51
N VAL A 19 -32.73 -53.76 0.55
CA VAL A 19 -31.48 -54.57 0.54
C VAL A 19 -30.43 -53.72 -0.22
N ILE A 20 -29.72 -52.81 0.43
CA ILE A 20 -28.37 -52.99 0.98
C ILE A 20 -27.32 -53.45 -0.07
N ALA A 21 -26.57 -52.44 -0.54
CA ALA A 21 -25.11 -52.40 -0.59
C ALA A 21 -24.35 -53.56 -1.24
N VAL A 22 -24.08 -53.48 -2.55
CA VAL A 22 -22.79 -53.87 -3.16
C VAL A 22 -22.65 -53.07 -4.46
N GLY A 23 -21.94 -51.94 -4.45
CA GLY A 23 -21.76 -51.17 -5.69
C GLY A 23 -21.06 -49.82 -5.58
N VAL A 24 -20.58 -49.42 -4.39
CA VAL A 24 -19.82 -48.17 -4.22
C VAL A 24 -18.46 -48.40 -3.54
N ALA A 25 -18.16 -49.64 -3.12
CA ALA A 25 -16.95 -49.96 -2.36
C ALA A 25 -15.67 -50.15 -3.19
N PHE A 26 -15.71 -49.99 -4.53
CA PHE A 26 -14.53 -50.11 -5.39
C PHE A 26 -14.13 -48.81 -6.11
N ALA A 27 -14.67 -47.66 -5.70
CA ALA A 27 -14.17 -46.35 -6.14
C ALA A 27 -13.21 -45.69 -5.12
N ALA A 28 -13.08 -46.25 -3.91
CA ALA A 28 -12.41 -45.59 -2.78
C ALA A 28 -10.94 -46.00 -2.53
N ILE A 29 -10.36 -46.93 -3.31
CA ILE A 29 -8.97 -47.41 -3.10
C ILE A 29 -8.00 -46.97 -4.22
N ALA A 30 -8.47 -46.24 -5.25
CA ALA A 30 -7.61 -45.73 -6.33
C ALA A 30 -7.16 -44.27 -6.16
N LEU A 31 -7.50 -43.60 -5.05
CA LEU A 31 -7.25 -42.16 -4.84
C LEU A 31 -6.14 -41.84 -3.83
N PHE A 32 -5.34 -42.83 -3.42
CA PHE A 32 -4.37 -42.70 -2.33
C PHE A 32 -2.90 -43.00 -2.70
N VAL A 33 -2.49 -42.76 -3.95
CA VAL A 33 -1.07 -42.84 -4.31
C VAL A 33 -0.70 -41.79 -5.36
N ALA A 34 -0.30 -40.59 -4.89
CA ALA A 34 0.75 -39.72 -5.46
C ALA A 34 0.66 -38.29 -4.89
N ALA A 35 0.73 -38.15 -3.56
CA ALA A 35 1.12 -36.89 -2.93
C ALA A 35 2.64 -36.92 -2.71
N CYS A 36 3.40 -36.42 -3.69
CA CYS A 36 4.74 -35.88 -3.53
C CYS A 36 5.18 -35.25 -4.86
N GLY A 37 4.67 -34.06 -5.14
CA GLY A 37 5.26 -33.15 -6.10
C GLY A 37 5.63 -31.90 -5.32
N THR A 38 6.86 -31.85 -4.84
CA THR A 38 7.47 -30.68 -4.19
C THR A 38 7.12 -29.42 -4.96
N GLY A 39 6.61 -28.43 -4.24
CA GLY A 39 6.27 -27.12 -4.79
C GLY A 39 7.41 -26.61 -5.65
N GLY A 40 7.14 -26.44 -6.94
CA GLY A 40 8.00 -25.66 -7.80
C GLY A 40 8.02 -24.26 -7.25
N THR A 41 9.13 -23.87 -6.62
CA THR A 41 9.53 -22.48 -6.59
C THR A 41 9.71 -22.12 -8.06
N GLY A 42 8.66 -21.59 -8.67
CA GLY A 42 8.69 -21.06 -10.02
C GLY A 42 9.63 -19.88 -10.06
N ALA A 43 10.93 -20.15 -10.00
CA ALA A 43 11.93 -19.26 -10.52
C ALA A 43 11.64 -19.22 -12.02
N ARG A 44 10.96 -18.15 -12.43
CA ARG A 44 10.96 -17.77 -13.84
C ARG A 44 12.43 -17.64 -14.23
N ASP A 45 12.86 -18.46 -15.17
CA ASP A 45 14.14 -18.27 -15.81
C ASP A 45 13.99 -17.05 -16.73
N GLU A 46 14.36 -15.88 -16.22
CA GLU A 46 14.30 -14.61 -16.94
C GLU A 46 15.43 -14.49 -17.99
N GLY A 47 16.20 -15.56 -18.22
CA GLY A 47 17.36 -15.57 -19.11
C GLY A 47 18.55 -14.80 -18.51
N PRO A 48 19.76 -14.94 -19.10
CA PRO A 48 20.93 -14.22 -18.62
C PRO A 48 20.67 -12.72 -18.70
N ALA A 49 20.78 -12.04 -17.56
CA ALA A 49 20.77 -10.59 -17.52
C ALA A 49 21.81 -10.09 -18.52
N HIS A 50 21.37 -9.32 -19.52
CA HIS A 50 22.27 -8.71 -20.46
C HIS A 50 23.26 -7.85 -19.66
N ALA A 51 24.50 -8.32 -19.54
CA ALA A 51 25.62 -7.59 -18.96
C ALA A 51 26.03 -6.49 -19.95
N SER A 52 25.19 -5.48 -20.07
CA SER A 52 25.46 -4.29 -20.86
C SER A 52 24.58 -3.14 -20.36
N ALA A 53 24.97 -2.58 -19.21
CA ALA A 53 24.97 -1.14 -18.93
C ALA A 53 25.55 -0.96 -17.52
N GLY A 54 26.81 -0.54 -17.43
CA GLY A 54 27.37 -0.07 -16.17
C GLY A 54 26.54 1.09 -15.62
N ALA A 55 26.42 1.16 -14.29
CA ALA A 55 26.03 2.34 -13.52
C ALA A 55 25.03 3.29 -14.22
N GLY A 56 23.83 2.80 -14.51
CA GLY A 56 22.70 3.65 -14.88
C GLY A 56 21.84 3.85 -13.65
N ALA A 57 21.87 5.05 -13.07
CA ALA A 57 20.83 5.48 -12.14
C ALA A 57 19.47 5.17 -12.78
N ILE A 58 18.57 4.50 -12.04
CA ILE A 58 17.17 4.44 -12.42
C ILE A 58 16.75 5.90 -12.55
N ALA A 59 16.51 6.36 -13.78
CA ALA A 59 16.02 7.71 -14.00
C ALA A 59 14.66 7.79 -13.31
N SER A 60 14.57 8.57 -12.23
CA SER A 60 13.29 9.03 -11.72
C SER A 60 12.46 9.54 -12.89
N PRO A 61 11.15 9.26 -12.95
CA PRO A 61 10.31 9.79 -14.01
C PRO A 61 10.52 11.29 -14.10
N SER A 62 10.96 11.75 -15.27
CA SER A 62 11.17 13.17 -15.49
C SER A 62 9.81 13.86 -15.35
N PRO A 63 9.68 14.91 -14.52
CA PRO A 63 8.41 15.60 -14.37
C PRO A 63 7.99 16.10 -15.75
N SER A 64 6.81 15.67 -16.20
CA SER A 64 6.22 16.23 -17.41
C SER A 64 6.06 17.74 -17.19
N PRO A 65 6.52 18.60 -18.11
CA PRO A 65 6.38 20.04 -17.95
C PRO A 65 4.90 20.42 -18.09
N THR A 66 4.18 20.45 -16.98
CA THR A 66 2.89 21.14 -16.88
C THR A 66 3.19 22.64 -17.01
N THR A 67 2.68 23.22 -18.09
CA THR A 67 2.76 24.64 -18.38
C THR A 67 2.02 25.39 -17.27
N GLY A 68 2.77 26.01 -16.34
CA GLY A 68 2.18 26.80 -15.24
C GLY A 68 2.88 26.69 -13.88
N ASN A 69 3.83 25.78 -13.68
CA ASN A 69 4.44 25.59 -12.36
C ASN A 69 5.49 26.67 -12.06
N ARG A 70 5.18 27.58 -11.13
CA ARG A 70 6.20 28.43 -10.50
C ARG A 70 7.06 27.54 -9.60
N GLN A 71 8.32 27.35 -9.98
CA GLN A 71 9.26 26.59 -9.16
C GLN A 71 9.41 27.27 -7.79
N VAL A 72 9.21 26.50 -6.73
CA VAL A 72 9.25 26.99 -5.35
C VAL A 72 10.57 26.59 -4.70
N ASP A 73 11.16 27.50 -3.92
CA ASP A 73 12.24 27.17 -3.00
C ASP A 73 11.62 26.50 -1.76
N ALA A 74 11.48 25.18 -1.84
CA ALA A 74 10.83 24.35 -0.83
C ALA A 74 11.53 24.43 0.54
N VAL A 75 12.88 24.47 0.55
CA VAL A 75 13.66 24.58 1.78
C VAL A 75 13.38 25.92 2.48
N SER A 76 13.37 27.01 1.72
CA SER A 76 13.06 28.35 2.24
C SER A 76 11.62 28.45 2.73
N LEU A 77 10.67 27.82 2.02
CA LEU A 77 9.26 27.78 2.42
C LEU A 77 9.09 27.11 3.79
N ILE A 78 9.63 25.89 3.96
CA ILE A 78 9.57 25.14 5.22
C ILE A 78 10.29 25.89 6.36
N LYS A 79 11.48 26.44 6.10
CA LYS A 79 12.26 27.15 7.14
C LYS A 79 11.55 28.43 7.62
N LYS A 80 10.88 29.16 6.72
CA LYS A 80 10.18 30.41 7.03
C LYS A 80 8.79 30.19 7.62
N ASP A 81 8.15 29.06 7.35
CA ASP A 81 6.81 28.76 7.83
C ASP A 81 6.80 28.62 9.37
N PRO A 82 6.10 29.50 10.12
CA PRO A 82 6.07 29.45 11.58
C PRO A 82 5.29 28.25 12.14
N THR A 83 4.48 27.58 11.31
CA THR A 83 3.70 26.40 11.72
C THR A 83 4.54 25.13 11.74
N VAL A 84 5.67 25.11 11.04
CA VAL A 84 6.63 23.98 11.02
C VAL A 84 7.40 23.92 12.34
N SER A 85 7.48 22.73 12.95
CA SER A 85 8.17 22.60 14.25
C SER A 85 9.67 22.82 14.14
N SER A 86 10.28 23.21 15.27
CA SER A 86 11.74 23.34 15.39
C SER A 86 12.47 22.02 15.18
N THR A 87 11.82 20.88 15.45
CA THR A 87 12.38 19.55 15.18
C THR A 87 12.55 19.33 13.69
N VAL A 88 11.51 19.51 12.88
CA VAL A 88 11.64 19.35 11.42
C VAL A 88 12.64 20.35 10.84
N LYS A 89 12.62 21.61 11.28
CA LYS A 89 13.59 22.63 10.81
C LYS A 89 15.04 22.27 11.12
N ARG A 90 15.29 21.55 12.23
CA ARG A 90 16.63 21.08 12.61
C ARG A 90 17.08 19.91 11.75
N GLU A 91 16.16 19.01 11.38
CA GLU A 91 16.44 17.89 10.46
C GLU A 91 16.61 18.37 9.01
N LEU A 92 15.96 19.47 8.62
CA LEU A 92 16.10 20.09 7.30
C LEU A 92 17.41 20.89 7.17
N LYS A 93 18.51 20.14 7.12
CA LYS A 93 19.88 20.58 6.81
C LYS A 93 20.39 19.82 5.59
N PRO A 94 21.43 20.31 4.89
CA PRO A 94 22.03 19.53 3.81
C PRO A 94 22.58 18.20 4.34
N CYS A 95 22.28 17.11 3.64
CA CYS A 95 22.78 15.77 3.96
C CYS A 95 24.18 15.54 3.38
N SER A 96 24.44 16.11 2.20
CA SER A 96 25.74 16.11 1.54
C SER A 96 25.86 17.33 0.65
N GLY A 97 26.92 18.14 0.82
CA GLY A 97 27.06 19.40 0.09
C GLY A 97 25.86 20.31 0.30
N ASP A 98 25.14 20.61 -0.78
CA ASP A 98 23.94 21.46 -0.80
C ASP A 98 22.63 20.66 -0.95
N ASP A 99 22.68 19.32 -0.92
CA ASP A 99 21.52 18.46 -1.12
C ASP A 99 20.72 18.31 0.18
N TYR A 100 19.45 18.70 0.16
CA TYR A 100 18.53 18.61 1.30
C TYR A 100 17.66 17.34 1.25
N PRO A 101 17.24 16.79 2.40
CA PRO A 101 16.37 15.62 2.46
C PRO A 101 14.91 16.01 2.26
N ILE A 102 14.59 16.56 1.10
CA ILE A 102 13.28 17.07 0.76
C ILE A 102 12.81 16.52 -0.58
N GLU A 103 11.55 16.09 -0.64
CA GLU A 103 10.88 15.66 -1.86
C GLU A 103 9.72 16.61 -2.15
N VAL A 104 9.61 17.06 -3.40
CA VAL A 104 8.62 18.04 -3.83
C VAL A 104 7.79 17.47 -4.98
N THR A 105 6.48 17.41 -4.77
CA THR A 105 5.51 16.99 -5.78
C THR A 105 4.50 18.11 -6.02
N TYR A 106 4.14 18.34 -7.28
CA TYR A 106 3.14 19.34 -7.67
C TYR A 106 1.86 18.63 -8.13
N GLY A 107 0.69 19.11 -7.72
CA GLY A 107 -0.60 18.52 -8.14
C GLY A 107 -1.80 19.42 -7.85
N ASP A 108 -2.99 18.94 -8.21
CA ASP A 108 -4.26 19.65 -7.96
C ASP A 108 -4.98 19.00 -6.77
N LEU A 109 -4.73 19.51 -5.57
CA LEU A 109 -5.37 19.05 -4.33
C LEU A 109 -6.48 20.00 -3.89
N THR A 110 -6.38 21.29 -4.23
CA THR A 110 -7.23 22.35 -3.70
C THR A 110 -8.09 23.06 -4.74
N GLY A 111 -8.06 22.62 -6.00
CA GLY A 111 -8.86 23.16 -7.11
C GLY A 111 -8.42 24.57 -7.55
N GLY A 112 -7.17 24.94 -7.26
CA GLY A 112 -6.61 26.24 -7.61
C GLY A 112 -6.20 26.34 -9.09
N SER A 113 -5.98 27.55 -9.58
CA SER A 113 -5.42 27.77 -10.94
C SER A 113 -3.91 27.54 -11.02
N VAL A 114 -3.24 27.39 -9.86
CA VAL A 114 -1.82 27.09 -9.73
C VAL A 114 -1.72 25.79 -8.94
N SER A 115 -0.83 24.89 -9.37
CA SER A 115 -0.59 23.61 -8.71
C SER A 115 -0.24 23.81 -7.23
N ASP A 116 -0.84 22.99 -6.37
CA ASP A 116 -0.42 22.85 -4.98
C ASP A 116 0.94 22.16 -4.91
N VAL A 117 1.67 22.41 -3.84
CA VAL A 117 3.01 21.86 -3.59
C VAL A 117 2.96 20.97 -2.38
N LEU A 118 3.12 19.67 -2.60
CA LEU A 118 3.37 18.68 -1.57
C LEU A 118 4.87 18.60 -1.29
N ILE A 119 5.25 18.72 -0.02
CA ILE A 119 6.63 18.66 0.45
C ILE A 119 6.73 17.58 1.52
N ASN A 120 7.54 16.55 1.28
CA ASN A 120 7.96 15.59 2.30
C ASN A 120 9.38 15.95 2.76
N VAL A 121 9.63 15.92 4.08
CA VAL A 121 10.94 16.15 4.69
C VAL A 121 11.37 14.88 5.41
N SER A 122 12.59 14.44 5.18
CA SER A 122 13.18 13.25 5.81
C SER A 122 14.39 13.59 6.67
N ALA A 123 14.79 12.66 7.54
CA ALA A 123 16.07 12.73 8.24
C ALA A 123 17.20 12.27 7.30
N CYS A 124 18.37 12.93 7.39
CA CYS A 124 19.53 12.58 6.56
C CYS A 124 20.15 11.21 6.88
N SER A 125 19.94 10.68 8.08
CA SER A 125 20.58 9.45 8.55
C SER A 125 20.05 8.20 7.85
N ASP A 126 18.76 8.17 7.57
CA ASP A 126 18.01 6.97 7.20
C ASP A 126 16.84 7.26 6.23
N TRP A 127 16.68 8.50 5.79
CA TRP A 127 15.59 8.96 4.92
C TRP A 127 14.19 8.78 5.51
N VAL A 128 14.08 8.55 6.82
CA VAL A 128 12.78 8.44 7.50
C VAL A 128 12.07 9.78 7.48
N GLY A 129 10.82 9.79 7.02
CA GLY A 129 10.01 10.99 6.90
C GLY A 129 9.67 11.59 8.26
N VAL A 130 10.09 12.83 8.48
CA VAL A 130 9.89 13.59 9.73
C VAL A 130 8.77 14.61 9.64
N GLY A 131 8.30 14.92 8.43
CA GLY A 131 7.17 15.82 8.23
C GLY A 131 6.70 15.87 6.78
N THR A 132 5.44 16.22 6.59
CA THR A 132 4.81 16.40 5.28
C THR A 132 3.85 17.59 5.31
N TYR A 133 3.80 18.34 4.20
CA TYR A 133 3.13 19.62 4.11
C TYR A 133 2.51 19.83 2.73
N VAL A 134 1.33 20.46 2.68
CA VAL A 134 0.75 20.96 1.42
C VAL A 134 0.69 22.48 1.48
N TYR A 135 1.21 23.10 0.44
CA TYR A 135 1.14 24.54 0.23
C TYR A 135 0.28 24.85 -0.99
N ARG A 136 -0.64 25.80 -0.87
CA ARG A 136 -1.44 26.30 -2.00
C ARG A 136 -1.07 27.73 -2.35
N ASP A 137 -1.23 28.12 -3.60
CA ASP A 137 -1.13 29.53 -3.98
C ASP A 137 -2.37 30.31 -3.48
N VAL A 138 -2.11 31.43 -2.80
CA VAL A 138 -3.08 32.44 -2.40
C VAL A 138 -2.56 33.79 -2.87
N GLY A 139 -3.02 34.21 -4.05
CA GLY A 139 -2.66 35.51 -4.61
C GLY A 139 -1.15 35.66 -4.88
N GLY A 140 -0.48 34.60 -5.33
CA GLY A 140 0.97 34.60 -5.60
C GLY A 140 1.86 34.29 -4.40
N THR A 141 1.27 33.97 -3.24
CA THR A 141 1.99 33.53 -2.05
C THR A 141 1.56 32.12 -1.68
N TYR A 142 2.53 31.23 -1.44
CA TYR A 142 2.23 29.88 -0.99
C TYR A 142 1.92 29.85 0.51
N GLU A 143 0.72 29.36 0.86
CA GLU A 143 0.25 29.21 2.23
C GLU A 143 0.12 27.74 2.61
N ASN A 144 0.55 27.39 3.83
CA ASN A 144 0.41 26.05 4.37
C ASN A 144 -1.05 25.74 4.67
N VAL A 145 -1.57 24.67 4.08
CA VAL A 145 -2.97 24.22 4.24
C VAL A 145 -3.09 22.78 4.74
N PHE A 146 -1.97 22.08 4.88
CA PHE A 146 -1.88 20.75 5.49
C PHE A 146 -0.52 20.55 6.14
N LYS A 147 -0.51 19.85 7.27
CA LYS A 147 0.68 19.50 8.02
C LYS A 147 0.49 18.17 8.76
N ALA A 148 1.48 17.29 8.69
CA ALA A 148 1.66 16.18 9.63
C ALA A 148 3.15 15.99 9.96
N GLU A 149 3.51 15.85 11.24
CA GLU A 149 4.90 15.73 11.72
C GLU A 149 5.10 14.55 12.67
N ASP A 150 4.13 13.64 12.74
CA ASP A 150 4.25 12.41 13.55
C ASP A 150 5.10 11.39 12.79
N SER A 151 6.43 11.47 12.94
CA SER A 151 7.38 10.54 12.32
C SER A 151 7.21 9.10 12.80
N PRO A 152 7.32 8.08 11.92
CA PRO A 152 7.52 8.16 10.48
C PRO A 152 6.25 8.57 9.73
N VAL A 153 6.35 9.60 8.88
CA VAL A 153 5.24 10.08 8.04
C VAL A 153 5.68 10.34 6.61
N PHE A 154 4.86 9.94 5.65
CA PHE A 154 5.03 10.24 4.24
C PHE A 154 3.69 10.58 3.61
N SER A 155 3.69 11.31 2.50
CA SER A 155 2.45 11.60 1.77
C SER A 155 2.64 11.60 0.27
N GLU A 156 1.55 11.31 -0.42
CA GLU A 156 1.47 11.19 -1.87
C GLU A 156 0.20 11.90 -2.37
N ILE A 157 0.23 12.31 -3.63
CA ILE A 157 -0.93 12.83 -4.36
C ILE A 157 -1.49 11.68 -5.20
N ASP A 158 -2.74 11.29 -4.94
CA ASP A 158 -3.48 10.32 -5.76
C ASP A 158 -4.69 11.03 -6.40
N GLY A 159 -4.54 11.43 -7.65
CA GLY A 159 -5.51 12.28 -8.33
C GLY A 159 -5.66 13.64 -7.63
N THR A 160 -6.82 13.85 -7.00
CA THR A 160 -7.13 15.06 -6.19
C THR A 160 -7.08 14.80 -4.68
N ASP A 161 -6.77 13.57 -4.29
CA ASP A 161 -6.76 13.14 -2.90
C ASP A 161 -5.31 13.20 -2.37
N LEU A 162 -5.17 13.61 -1.12
CA LEU A 162 -3.90 13.56 -0.39
C LEU A 162 -3.88 12.29 0.46
N THR A 163 -2.95 11.38 0.20
CA THR A 163 -2.77 10.17 1.00
C THR A 163 -1.61 10.36 1.95
N VAL A 164 -1.82 10.10 3.24
CA VAL A 164 -0.82 10.22 4.30
C VAL A 164 -0.62 8.85 4.93
N THR A 165 0.61 8.35 4.88
CA THR A 165 1.00 7.08 5.48
C THR A 165 1.80 7.34 6.75
N LYS A 166 1.42 6.68 7.84
CA LYS A 166 2.08 6.75 9.14
C LYS A 166 2.43 5.36 9.62
N GLN A 167 3.65 5.19 10.12
CA GLN A 167 3.99 4.00 10.91
C GLN A 167 3.72 4.29 12.39
N VAL A 168 3.14 3.32 13.09
CA VAL A 168 2.75 3.43 14.49
C VAL A 168 3.44 2.35 15.30
N TYR A 169 4.14 2.79 16.34
CA TYR A 169 4.92 1.97 17.26
C TYR A 169 4.21 1.90 18.61
N ASP A 170 3.93 0.69 19.10
CA ASP A 170 3.52 0.44 20.48
C ASP A 170 4.73 0.57 21.42
N THR A 171 4.47 0.63 22.74
CA THR A 171 5.51 0.84 23.76
C THR A 171 6.67 -0.16 23.70
N ASP A 172 6.39 -1.41 23.30
CA ASP A 172 7.38 -2.49 23.28
C ASP A 172 7.93 -2.77 21.87
N ASP A 173 7.63 -1.91 20.89
CA ASP A 173 8.09 -2.10 19.52
C ASP A 173 9.58 -1.78 19.37
N GLN A 174 10.25 -2.59 18.57
CA GLN A 174 11.61 -2.30 18.14
C GLN A 174 11.58 -1.20 17.07
N VAL A 175 12.64 -0.38 17.00
CA VAL A 175 12.75 0.78 16.09
C VAL A 175 12.47 0.42 14.62
N PHE A 176 12.72 -0.82 14.21
CA PHE A 176 12.52 -1.29 12.83
C PHE A 176 11.25 -2.12 12.63
N ASN A 177 10.45 -2.34 13.68
CA ASN A 177 9.25 -3.19 13.66
C ASN A 177 8.05 -2.41 14.21
N PRO A 178 7.39 -1.57 13.38
CA PRO A 178 6.14 -0.95 13.77
C PRO A 178 5.04 -2.02 13.96
N SER A 179 4.16 -1.82 14.92
CA SER A 179 2.98 -2.67 15.11
C SER A 179 1.89 -2.42 14.08
N ARG A 180 1.80 -1.18 13.57
CA ARG A 180 0.74 -0.78 12.63
C ARG A 180 1.23 0.23 11.61
N GLU A 181 0.68 0.15 10.40
CA GLU A 181 0.70 1.22 9.43
C GLU A 181 -0.72 1.78 9.28
N THR A 182 -0.85 3.10 9.29
CA THR A 182 -2.12 3.81 9.10
C THR A 182 -2.01 4.65 7.84
N VAL A 183 -2.88 4.39 6.87
CA VAL A 183 -3.02 5.18 5.63
C VAL A 183 -4.30 5.99 5.74
N ILE A 184 -4.18 7.31 5.64
CA ILE A 184 -5.29 8.26 5.74
C ILE A 184 -5.42 9.01 4.42
N THR A 185 -6.58 8.93 3.79
CA THR A 185 -6.90 9.73 2.60
C THR A 185 -7.64 10.98 3.02
N TYR A 186 -7.16 12.14 2.58
CA TYR A 186 -7.75 13.44 2.82
C TYR A 186 -8.28 14.05 1.52
N ARG A 187 -9.37 14.81 1.65
CA ARG A 187 -9.96 15.60 0.58
C ARG A 187 -10.09 17.06 0.98
N TRP A 188 -9.80 17.95 0.03
CA TRP A 188 -10.07 19.37 0.21
C TRP A 188 -11.57 19.65 0.19
N LYS A 189 -12.08 20.23 1.28
CA LYS A 189 -13.48 20.62 1.39
C LYS A 189 -13.62 21.83 2.29
N ALA A 190 -14.34 22.84 1.79
CA ALA A 190 -14.65 24.07 2.54
C ALA A 190 -13.40 24.72 3.16
N GLY A 191 -12.31 24.83 2.39
CA GLY A 191 -11.11 25.57 2.80
C GLY A 191 -10.13 24.79 3.68
N ARG A 192 -10.26 23.46 3.79
CA ARG A 192 -9.34 22.61 4.55
C ARG A 192 -9.33 21.17 4.04
N PHE A 193 -8.28 20.43 4.35
CA PHE A 193 -8.29 18.99 4.21
C PHE A 193 -9.16 18.34 5.28
N THR A 194 -9.96 17.37 4.86
CA THR A 194 -10.84 16.58 5.70
C THR A 194 -10.54 15.12 5.47
N GLU A 195 -10.40 14.35 6.55
CA GLU A 195 -10.24 12.90 6.44
C GLU A 195 -11.46 12.32 5.74
N TRP A 196 -11.21 11.61 4.65
CA TRP A 196 -12.21 10.94 3.84
C TRP A 196 -12.25 9.44 4.13
N ASN A 197 -11.07 8.83 4.25
CA ASN A 197 -10.93 7.41 4.53
C ASN A 197 -9.70 7.15 5.40
N ARG A 198 -9.72 6.05 6.14
CA ARG A 198 -8.60 5.55 6.92
C ARG A 198 -8.54 4.03 6.82
N HIS A 199 -7.33 3.52 6.59
CA HIS A 199 -7.03 2.09 6.60
C HIS A 199 -5.88 1.82 7.57
N ASP A 200 -6.02 0.78 8.37
CA ASP A 200 -4.99 0.32 9.30
C ASP A 200 -4.55 -1.09 8.92
N THR A 201 -3.25 -1.25 8.68
CA THR A 201 -2.61 -2.56 8.52
C THR A 201 -1.90 -2.91 9.82
N TYR A 202 -2.27 -4.03 10.43
CA TYR A 202 -1.64 -4.52 11.66
C TYR A 202 -0.61 -5.59 11.30
N TYR A 203 0.62 -5.42 11.76
CA TYR A 203 1.68 -6.39 11.55
C TYR A 203 1.67 -7.41 12.71
N SER A 204 1.70 -8.71 12.39
CA SER A 204 1.81 -9.75 13.41
C SER A 204 3.21 -9.76 14.00
N ARG A 205 3.32 -9.75 15.33
CA ARG A 205 4.58 -10.01 16.05
C ARG A 205 5.00 -11.47 15.85
N SER A 206 5.66 -11.80 14.75
CA SER A 206 6.27 -13.12 14.58
C SER A 206 7.59 -13.20 15.36
N GLY A 207 7.50 -13.10 16.68
CA GLY A 207 8.54 -13.54 17.60
C GLY A 207 8.23 -14.97 17.99
N GLY A 208 8.80 -15.94 17.26
CA GLY A 208 8.79 -17.32 17.70
C GLY A 208 9.63 -17.42 18.96
N ASP A 209 8.99 -17.72 20.10
CA ASP A 209 9.71 -18.27 21.25
C ASP A 209 10.45 -19.52 20.75
N ALA A 210 11.77 -19.44 20.67
CA ALA A 210 12.58 -20.61 20.41
C ALA A 210 12.36 -21.56 21.59
N THR A 211 11.55 -22.61 21.36
CA THR A 211 11.35 -23.69 22.32
C THR A 211 12.74 -24.23 22.71
N PRO A 212 13.13 -24.24 23.99
CA PRO A 212 14.43 -24.77 24.37
C PRO A 212 14.48 -26.24 23.99
N VAL A 213 15.52 -26.62 23.24
CA VAL A 213 15.81 -28.01 22.90
C VAL A 213 16.10 -28.75 24.23
N PRO A 214 15.39 -29.84 24.55
CA PRO A 214 15.72 -30.62 25.74
C PRO A 214 17.07 -31.30 25.53
N ASP A 215 18.00 -31.10 26.47
CA ASP A 215 19.23 -31.89 26.54
C ASP A 215 18.86 -33.35 26.81
N GLY A 216 19.21 -34.22 25.86
CA GLY A 216 19.09 -35.69 25.97
C GLY A 216 20.44 -36.34 26.24
#